data_AF-A0A671Z2V3-F1
#
_entry.id   AF-A0A671Z2V3-F1
#
_cell.length_a   1.000
_cell.length_b   1.000
_cell.length_c   1.000
_cell.angle_alpha   90.00
_cell.angle_beta   90.00
_cell.angle_gamma   90.00
#
_symmetry.space_group_name_H-M   'P 1'
#
loop_
_entity.id
_entity.type
_entity.pdbx_description
1 polymer ?
#
loop_
_entity_poly.entity_id
_entity_poly.type
_entity_poly.pdbx_seq_one_letter_code
_entity_poly.pdbx_strand_id
1 'polypeptide(L)'
;MTGAPVRVHIGSFNNGIDSKMCTNITNFKGGEWNDFKCTEQVSGRYVTVFLPETSNLILCEVKIYGKRKDLINTTNSITSQSSNYRAHGVSYSSGRATDGNETLCANTNDEQKPWWRIDLLGVYNISGISIYNVVGDNTNMDGAQIRVGNSRENNGINNKMCTKIKNFNRGQWNDFPCTKQVSGRYVTVSFPDKKALILCEVEIYGKKRDPINTANSITSQSSNYTADVSYSSGRATDGNKTACAHTEDKQKPWWRIDLLGFYDISGISIYNTKRTHTNMTGAQIHVGNSRENNGINNKICTNITNFEGGQWNNYTCTEQVSGRYVTVSFSKIKPLILCEVEIYGKRKDLINTTNSITSQSSNYTHDVQYSSVKATDRDKTACARTEEKQGDHWWRIDLLGVYDISCVSIYNKIGHDITMTGAQIHIGNSRENNGTNNKICTNITNFEGGQWNDFKCTEQVSGRYVTVFLPGTRSLILCEVEIYGKRKASPFKLIKEKKTWEHALEYCRGNDMDLATILDEDDQTLAELEARRADTPFLWLGLHYTCILEVWFWVADYRLEFNRWADGEKTGDCDRSAVMERSEGHKWFSKSDYDEFNFICQKF
;
A
#
# COMPACT_ATOMS: atom_id res chain seq x y z
N MET A 1 -19.83 -33.72 -25.51
CA MET A 1 -18.43 -34.14 -25.66
C MET A 1 -18.23 -35.37 -24.80
N THR A 2 -17.83 -36.51 -25.36
CA THR A 2 -17.53 -37.72 -24.57
C THR A 2 -16.11 -38.18 -24.91
N GLY A 3 -15.15 -37.92 -24.01
CA GLY A 3 -13.87 -38.64 -23.94
C GLY A 3 -12.60 -37.92 -24.37
N ALA A 4 -12.65 -36.89 -25.24
CA ALA A 4 -11.43 -36.22 -25.71
C ALA A 4 -10.97 -35.08 -24.77
N PRO A 5 -9.69 -35.01 -24.40
CA PRO A 5 -9.18 -33.96 -23.52
C PRO A 5 -9.14 -32.60 -24.23
N VAL A 6 -9.86 -31.61 -23.70
CA VAL A 6 -9.85 -30.22 -24.20
C VAL A 6 -8.67 -29.47 -23.60
N ARG A 7 -7.87 -28.80 -24.43
CA ARG A 7 -6.73 -28.00 -23.95
C ARG A 7 -7.06 -26.53 -23.95
N VAL A 8 -6.74 -25.87 -22.85
CA VAL A 8 -6.85 -24.41 -22.72
C VAL A 8 -5.46 -23.82 -22.68
N HIS A 9 -5.18 -22.93 -23.61
CA HIS A 9 -3.90 -22.26 -23.76
C HIS A 9 -4.07 -20.76 -23.64
N ILE A 10 -3.08 -20.09 -23.06
CA ILE A 10 -3.06 -18.65 -22.87
C ILE A 10 -1.78 -18.10 -23.48
N GLY A 11 -1.90 -17.15 -24.41
CA GLY A 11 -0.77 -16.60 -25.17
C GLY A 11 -0.87 -15.10 -25.42
N SER A 12 0.25 -14.52 -25.83
CA SER A 12 0.35 -13.10 -26.19
C SER A 12 -0.14 -12.83 -27.62
N PHE A 13 -0.19 -13.88 -28.46
CA PHE A 13 -0.60 -13.81 -29.87
C PHE A 13 -1.78 -14.77 -30.12
N ASN A 14 -2.69 -14.40 -31.02
CA ASN A 14 -3.88 -15.20 -31.35
C ASN A 14 -3.53 -16.50 -32.12
N ASN A 15 -2.36 -16.56 -32.75
CA ASN A 15 -1.89 -17.78 -33.44
C ASN A 15 -1.29 -18.83 -32.50
N GLY A 16 -1.25 -18.54 -31.19
CA GLY A 16 -0.80 -19.49 -30.17
C GLY A 16 0.70 -19.79 -30.15
N ILE A 17 1.53 -19.02 -30.88
CA ILE A 17 2.96 -19.31 -31.07
C ILE A 17 3.77 -19.29 -29.77
N ASP A 18 3.33 -18.52 -28.79
CA ASP A 18 3.92 -18.42 -27.45
C ASP A 18 2.98 -18.96 -26.36
N SER A 19 1.90 -19.64 -26.77
CA SER A 19 0.85 -20.02 -25.85
C SER A 19 1.33 -21.06 -24.85
N LYS A 20 1.05 -20.81 -23.57
CA LYS A 20 1.30 -21.74 -22.48
C LYS A 20 0.02 -22.47 -22.14
N MET A 21 0.13 -23.77 -21.89
CA MET A 21 -0.99 -24.56 -21.43
C MET A 21 -1.42 -24.06 -20.03
N CYS A 22 -2.66 -23.61 -19.91
CA CYS A 22 -3.29 -23.25 -18.64
C CYS A 22 -3.78 -24.51 -17.93
N THR A 23 -4.53 -25.36 -18.64
CA THR A 23 -5.09 -26.60 -18.06
C THR A 23 -5.47 -27.61 -19.15
N ASN A 24 -5.61 -28.86 -18.74
CA ASN A 24 -6.15 -29.97 -19.55
C ASN A 24 -7.47 -30.43 -18.96
N ILE A 25 -8.55 -30.31 -19.71
CA ILE A 25 -9.89 -30.67 -19.26
C ILE A 25 -10.20 -32.08 -19.74
N THR A 26 -10.21 -33.04 -18.83
CA THR A 26 -10.47 -34.46 -19.14
C THR A 26 -11.93 -34.87 -18.89
N ASN A 27 -12.65 -34.15 -18.01
CA ASN A 27 -14.00 -34.50 -17.58
C ASN A 27 -15.00 -33.35 -17.82
N PHE A 28 -15.39 -33.15 -19.07
CA PHE A 28 -16.39 -32.14 -19.44
C PHE A 28 -17.82 -32.71 -19.35
N LYS A 29 -18.70 -32.05 -18.60
CA LYS A 29 -20.11 -32.44 -18.47
C LYS A 29 -21.02 -31.46 -19.22
N GLY A 30 -21.84 -31.97 -20.13
CA GLY A 30 -22.78 -31.15 -20.91
C GLY A 30 -23.97 -30.69 -20.07
N GLY A 31 -24.42 -29.45 -20.27
CA GLY A 31 -25.62 -28.89 -19.63
C GLY A 31 -25.37 -28.13 -18.33
N GLU A 32 -24.13 -28.03 -17.86
CA GLU A 32 -23.76 -27.32 -16.64
C GLU A 32 -22.48 -26.47 -16.80
N TRP A 33 -22.23 -25.58 -15.83
CA TRP A 33 -20.97 -24.84 -15.76
C TRP A 33 -19.83 -25.77 -15.34
N ASN A 34 -18.73 -25.73 -16.09
CA ASN A 34 -17.53 -26.51 -15.81
C ASN A 34 -16.37 -25.55 -15.48
N ASP A 35 -16.07 -25.38 -14.20
CA ASP A 35 -15.06 -24.44 -13.72
C ASP A 35 -13.68 -25.10 -13.58
N PHE A 36 -12.65 -24.48 -14.16
CA PHE A 36 -11.27 -24.96 -14.10
C PHE A 36 -10.30 -23.84 -13.73
N LYS A 37 -9.27 -24.19 -12.96
CA LYS A 37 -8.16 -23.29 -12.64
C LYS A 37 -6.94 -23.67 -13.47
N CYS A 38 -6.15 -22.68 -13.86
CA CYS A 38 -4.85 -22.96 -14.46
C CYS A 38 -3.96 -23.68 -13.45
N THR A 39 -3.19 -24.65 -13.91
CA THR A 39 -2.23 -25.41 -13.09
C THR A 39 -1.06 -24.51 -12.64
N GLU A 40 -0.75 -23.49 -13.43
CA GLU A 40 0.27 -22.49 -13.16
C GLU A 40 -0.25 -21.08 -13.47
N GLN A 41 0.43 -20.07 -12.95
CA GLN A 41 0.15 -18.69 -13.29
C GLN A 41 0.60 -18.39 -14.73
N VAL A 42 -0.37 -18.31 -15.64
CA VAL A 42 -0.17 -17.93 -17.03
C VAL A 42 -0.71 -16.53 -17.28
N SER A 43 -0.09 -15.78 -18.19
CA SER A 43 -0.54 -14.45 -18.59
C SER A 43 -0.54 -14.36 -20.11
N GLY A 44 -1.59 -13.78 -20.67
CA GLY A 44 -1.71 -13.54 -22.11
C GLY A 44 -2.95 -12.73 -22.39
N ARG A 45 -3.10 -12.31 -23.63
CA ARG A 45 -4.27 -11.58 -24.13
C ARG A 45 -5.31 -12.53 -24.73
N TYR A 46 -4.86 -13.64 -25.30
CA TYR A 46 -5.71 -14.59 -26.00
C TYR A 46 -5.83 -15.89 -25.20
N VAL A 47 -7.07 -16.35 -25.04
CA VAL A 47 -7.39 -17.69 -24.52
C VAL A 47 -7.82 -18.55 -25.70
N THR A 48 -7.04 -19.57 -26.00
CA THR A 48 -7.33 -20.53 -27.06
C THR A 48 -7.81 -21.82 -26.43
N VAL A 49 -9.06 -22.18 -26.72
CA VAL A 49 -9.62 -23.49 -26.36
C VAL A 49 -9.59 -24.34 -27.62
N PHE A 50 -8.88 -25.47 -27.59
CA PHE A 50 -8.82 -26.36 -28.75
C PHE A 50 -8.98 -27.82 -28.36
N LEU A 51 -9.63 -28.57 -29.24
CA LEU A 51 -9.72 -30.02 -29.21
C LEU A 51 -8.61 -30.58 -30.13
N PRO A 52 -7.72 -31.44 -29.62
CA PRO A 52 -6.63 -32.00 -30.40
C PRO A 52 -7.07 -33.08 -31.43
N GLU A 53 -8.31 -33.56 -31.37
CA GLU A 53 -8.87 -34.57 -32.27
C GLU A 53 -9.78 -33.94 -33.35
N THR A 54 -10.12 -34.70 -34.40
CA THR A 54 -11.01 -34.28 -35.51
C THR A 54 -12.49 -34.15 -35.11
N SER A 55 -12.77 -33.96 -33.82
CA SER A 55 -14.10 -33.83 -33.26
C SER A 55 -14.55 -32.36 -33.26
N ASN A 56 -15.86 -32.12 -33.34
CA ASN A 56 -16.41 -30.77 -33.28
C ASN A 56 -16.28 -30.15 -31.89
N LEU A 57 -15.68 -28.95 -31.81
CA LEU A 57 -15.69 -28.12 -30.61
C LEU A 57 -16.99 -27.31 -30.55
N ILE A 58 -17.83 -27.59 -29.56
CA ILE A 58 -19.08 -26.85 -29.32
C ILE A 58 -19.01 -26.22 -27.93
N LEU A 59 -18.93 -24.89 -27.87
CA LEU A 59 -18.93 -24.11 -26.63
C LEU A 59 -20.15 -23.20 -26.64
N CYS A 60 -20.97 -23.24 -25.58
CA CYS A 60 -22.17 -22.41 -25.47
C CYS A 60 -21.86 -21.03 -24.88
N GLU A 61 -21.09 -20.99 -23.79
CA GLU A 61 -20.69 -19.77 -23.10
C GLU A 61 -19.33 -19.99 -22.43
N VAL A 62 -18.47 -18.96 -22.41
CA VAL A 62 -17.13 -19.05 -21.82
C VAL A 62 -16.90 -17.84 -20.92
N LYS A 63 -16.69 -18.09 -19.62
CA LYS A 63 -16.28 -17.08 -18.64
C LYS A 63 -14.81 -17.24 -18.30
N ILE A 64 -14.07 -16.13 -18.37
CA ILE A 64 -12.64 -16.09 -18.04
C ILE A 64 -12.48 -15.27 -16.76
N TYR A 65 -11.96 -15.90 -15.72
CA TYR A 65 -11.66 -15.26 -14.44
C TYR A 65 -10.16 -14.99 -14.35
N GLY A 66 -9.79 -13.71 -14.42
CA GLY A 66 -8.40 -13.29 -14.34
C GLY A 66 -8.28 -11.85 -13.88
N LYS A 67 -7.12 -11.50 -13.32
CA LYS A 67 -6.81 -10.12 -12.99
C LYS A 67 -6.23 -9.42 -14.21
N ARG A 68 -6.87 -8.35 -14.67
CA ARG A 68 -6.31 -7.47 -15.72
C ARG A 68 -4.96 -6.94 -15.24
N LYS A 69 -3.94 -6.99 -16.11
CA LYS A 69 -2.66 -6.33 -15.82
C LYS A 69 -2.89 -4.84 -15.56
N ASP A 70 -2.05 -4.23 -14.72
CA ASP A 70 -2.17 -2.82 -14.36
C ASP A 70 -1.91 -1.92 -15.58
N LEU A 71 -2.96 -1.60 -16.33
CA LEU A 71 -2.90 -0.73 -17.50
C LEU A 71 -2.65 0.72 -17.05
N ILE A 72 -1.61 1.35 -17.60
CA ILE A 72 -1.30 2.74 -17.34
C ILE A 72 -2.23 3.61 -18.19
N ASN A 73 -2.93 4.55 -17.55
CA ASN A 73 -3.72 5.55 -18.27
C ASN A 73 -2.78 6.54 -18.99
N THR A 74 -2.75 6.48 -20.32
CA THR A 74 -1.89 7.30 -21.18
C THR A 74 -2.57 8.57 -21.72
N THR A 75 -3.85 8.84 -21.38
CA THR A 75 -4.64 9.94 -21.95
C THR A 75 -3.95 11.31 -21.89
N ASN A 76 -3.23 11.60 -20.81
CA ASN A 76 -2.52 12.88 -20.60
C ASN A 76 -1.02 12.80 -20.89
N SER A 77 -0.53 11.65 -21.37
CA SER A 77 0.89 11.44 -21.59
C SER A 77 1.38 12.22 -22.82
N ILE A 78 2.64 12.63 -22.79
CA ILE A 78 3.23 13.42 -23.87
C ILE A 78 4.01 12.48 -24.79
N THR A 79 3.55 12.35 -26.03
CA THR A 79 4.25 11.56 -27.05
C THR A 79 5.18 12.43 -27.90
N SER A 80 6.24 11.83 -28.44
CA SER A 80 7.10 12.45 -29.44
C SER A 80 7.72 11.37 -30.32
N GLN A 81 8.13 11.72 -31.53
CA GLN A 81 8.83 10.80 -32.43
C GLN A 81 9.90 11.53 -33.23
N SER A 82 10.82 10.78 -33.84
CA SER A 82 11.97 11.31 -34.59
C SER A 82 11.58 12.19 -35.78
N SER A 83 10.50 11.83 -36.47
CA SER A 83 9.94 12.60 -37.58
C SER A 83 8.47 12.27 -37.77
N ASN A 84 7.70 13.16 -38.41
CA ASN A 84 6.31 12.89 -38.77
C ASN A 84 6.21 12.68 -40.28
N TYR A 85 5.85 11.47 -40.69
CA TYR A 85 5.51 11.19 -42.09
C TYR A 85 4.30 12.01 -42.51
N ARG A 86 4.32 12.53 -43.74
CA ARG A 86 3.23 13.31 -44.33
C ARG A 86 2.84 12.72 -45.67
N ALA A 87 1.54 12.45 -45.85
CA ALA A 87 0.96 12.05 -47.12
C ALA A 87 -0.38 12.75 -47.31
N HIS A 88 -0.64 13.26 -48.52
CA HIS A 88 -1.89 13.94 -48.89
C HIS A 88 -2.33 15.04 -47.89
N GLY A 89 -1.37 15.83 -47.37
CA GLY A 89 -1.63 16.88 -46.39
C GLY A 89 -1.88 16.40 -44.95
N VAL A 90 -1.93 15.09 -44.70
CA VAL A 90 -2.13 14.50 -43.38
C VAL A 90 -0.78 14.20 -42.72
N SER A 91 -0.60 14.66 -41.48
CA SER A 91 0.58 14.34 -40.66
C SER A 91 0.28 13.16 -39.73
N TYR A 92 1.14 12.15 -39.76
CA TYR A 92 1.04 10.94 -38.92
C TYR A 92 1.82 11.15 -37.62
N SER A 93 1.26 11.97 -36.72
CA SER A 93 1.90 12.37 -35.47
C SER A 93 2.00 11.23 -34.44
N SER A 94 2.91 11.37 -33.49
CA SER A 94 3.17 10.38 -32.44
C SER A 94 1.96 10.07 -31.55
N GLY A 95 1.03 11.02 -31.37
CA GLY A 95 -0.11 10.87 -30.46
C GLY A 95 -1.12 9.81 -30.91
N ARG A 96 -1.12 9.48 -32.21
CA ARG A 96 -1.99 8.44 -32.78
C ARG A 96 -1.74 7.06 -32.19
N ALA A 97 -0.53 6.78 -31.72
CA ALA A 97 -0.20 5.49 -31.11
C ALA A 97 -0.83 5.29 -29.72
N THR A 98 -1.53 6.28 -29.16
CA THR A 98 -2.12 6.21 -27.81
C THR A 98 -3.48 6.91 -27.73
N ASP A 99 -4.16 7.10 -28.87
CA ASP A 99 -5.43 7.85 -28.94
C ASP A 99 -6.67 6.94 -28.81
N GLY A 100 -6.48 5.62 -28.73
CA GLY A 100 -7.56 4.63 -28.65
C GLY A 100 -8.16 4.27 -29.99
N ASN A 101 -7.61 4.73 -31.12
CA ASN A 101 -8.05 4.42 -32.46
C ASN A 101 -7.02 3.57 -33.22
N GLU A 102 -7.20 2.25 -33.16
CA GLU A 102 -6.36 1.24 -33.83
C GLU A 102 -6.23 1.41 -35.36
N THR A 103 -7.08 2.22 -36.00
CA THR A 103 -7.02 2.47 -37.45
C THR A 103 -6.09 3.62 -37.83
N LEU A 104 -5.68 4.47 -36.87
CA LEU A 104 -4.79 5.61 -37.09
C LEU A 104 -3.42 5.31 -36.50
N CYS A 105 -2.38 5.44 -37.32
CA CYS A 105 -1.03 5.11 -36.87
C CYS A 105 -0.13 6.34 -36.75
N ALA A 106 0.72 6.34 -35.73
CA ALA A 106 1.94 7.12 -35.71
C ALA A 106 2.92 6.54 -36.74
N ASN A 107 3.59 7.41 -37.51
CA ASN A 107 4.47 6.98 -38.58
C ASN A 107 5.64 7.95 -38.75
N THR A 108 6.86 7.43 -38.65
CA THR A 108 8.09 8.18 -38.95
C THR A 108 8.44 8.10 -40.43
N ASN A 109 9.30 8.99 -40.93
CA ASN A 109 9.90 8.79 -42.23
C ASN A 109 10.78 7.52 -42.24
N ASP A 110 11.11 7.02 -43.43
CA ASP A 110 12.16 6.00 -43.60
C ASP A 110 13.53 6.64 -43.34
N GLU A 111 14.02 6.49 -42.12
CA GLU A 111 15.20 7.19 -41.62
C GLU A 111 16.08 6.29 -40.75
N GLN A 112 17.29 6.75 -40.43
CA GLN A 112 18.20 6.01 -39.57
C GLN A 112 17.75 6.10 -38.12
N LYS A 113 17.62 4.94 -37.45
CA LYS A 113 17.29 4.83 -36.03
C LYS A 113 16.02 5.63 -35.63
N PRO A 114 14.88 5.41 -36.31
CA PRO A 114 13.63 6.07 -35.96
C PRO A 114 13.24 5.70 -34.53
N TRP A 115 12.56 6.61 -33.85
CA TRP A 115 12.07 6.37 -32.49
C TRP A 115 10.73 7.04 -32.24
N TRP A 116 9.93 6.39 -31.40
CA TRP A 116 8.74 6.93 -30.76
C TRP A 116 8.91 6.83 -29.26
N ARG A 117 8.53 7.88 -28.52
CA ARG A 117 8.64 7.94 -27.07
C ARG A 117 7.36 8.51 -26.47
N ILE A 118 6.99 7.97 -25.32
CA ILE A 118 5.95 8.52 -24.45
C ILE A 118 6.53 8.90 -23.08
N ASP A 119 6.13 10.06 -22.59
CA ASP A 119 6.35 10.53 -21.22
C ASP A 119 5.09 10.24 -20.39
N LEU A 120 5.19 9.29 -19.45
CA LEU A 120 4.11 8.83 -18.59
C LEU A 120 3.77 9.78 -17.44
N LEU A 121 4.46 10.94 -17.35
CA LEU A 121 4.31 11.97 -16.32
C LEU A 121 4.57 11.49 -14.87
N GLY A 122 5.11 10.29 -14.71
CA GLY A 122 5.48 9.68 -13.43
C GLY A 122 6.35 8.46 -13.67
N VAL A 123 7.00 7.95 -12.63
CA VAL A 123 7.85 6.76 -12.73
C VAL A 123 7.00 5.52 -12.47
N TYR A 124 7.11 4.51 -13.33
CA TYR A 124 6.35 3.26 -13.21
C TYR A 124 7.28 2.06 -13.19
N ASN A 125 6.91 1.00 -12.47
CA ASN A 125 7.46 -0.34 -12.64
C ASN A 125 6.77 -0.96 -13.86
N ILE A 126 7.44 -0.94 -15.01
CA ILE A 126 6.88 -1.43 -16.27
C ILE A 126 7.02 -2.95 -16.33
N SER A 127 5.88 -3.62 -16.52
CA SER A 127 5.77 -5.08 -16.62
C SER A 127 5.73 -5.56 -18.07
N GLY A 128 5.23 -4.74 -18.99
CA GLY A 128 5.16 -5.07 -20.41
C GLY A 128 4.50 -3.97 -21.23
N ILE A 129 4.59 -4.10 -22.54
CA ILE A 129 4.02 -3.19 -23.52
C ILE A 129 3.29 -4.03 -24.55
N SER A 130 2.07 -3.65 -24.90
CA SER A 130 1.32 -4.24 -26.02
C SER A 130 1.29 -3.28 -27.18
N ILE A 131 1.50 -3.80 -28.39
CA ILE A 131 1.52 -3.00 -29.61
C ILE A 131 0.57 -3.61 -30.63
N TYR A 132 -0.24 -2.76 -31.24
CA TYR A 132 -1.08 -3.09 -32.39
C TYR A 132 -0.59 -2.34 -33.63
N ASN A 133 -0.49 -3.05 -34.76
CA ASN A 133 -0.35 -2.46 -36.08
C ASN A 133 -1.30 -3.13 -37.07
N VAL A 134 -1.86 -2.32 -37.99
CA VAL A 134 -2.67 -2.80 -39.10
C VAL A 134 -1.88 -3.67 -40.08
N VAL A 135 -2.59 -4.48 -40.86
CA VAL A 135 -2.00 -5.22 -41.98
C VAL A 135 -1.66 -4.24 -43.10
N GLY A 136 -0.38 -4.11 -43.41
CA GLY A 136 0.12 -3.25 -44.48
C GLY A 136 1.60 -3.47 -44.75
N ASP A 137 2.10 -2.78 -45.77
CA ASP A 137 3.52 -2.76 -46.10
C ASP A 137 4.30 -2.01 -45.01
N ASN A 138 5.47 -2.52 -44.66
CA ASN A 138 6.37 -1.93 -43.65
C ASN A 138 5.81 -1.82 -42.21
N THR A 139 4.65 -2.39 -41.89
CA THR A 139 4.09 -2.40 -40.52
C THR A 139 4.65 -3.52 -39.62
N ASN A 140 5.59 -4.34 -40.12
CA ASN A 140 6.29 -5.35 -39.32
C ASN A 140 7.30 -4.70 -38.36
N MET A 141 7.16 -4.97 -37.07
CA MET A 141 7.98 -4.41 -35.99
C MET A 141 9.16 -5.29 -35.56
N ASP A 142 9.39 -6.43 -36.20
CA ASP A 142 10.52 -7.31 -35.89
C ASP A 142 11.86 -6.58 -35.96
N GLY A 143 12.64 -6.71 -34.90
CA GLY A 143 13.94 -6.05 -34.75
C GLY A 143 13.91 -4.75 -33.93
N ALA A 144 12.74 -4.14 -33.72
CA ALA A 144 12.61 -2.97 -32.87
C ALA A 144 12.91 -3.29 -31.39
N GLN A 145 13.31 -2.26 -30.64
CA GLN A 145 13.68 -2.35 -29.23
C GLN A 145 12.74 -1.50 -28.40
N ILE A 146 12.30 -2.04 -27.26
CA ILE A 146 11.53 -1.29 -26.26
C ILE A 146 12.44 -1.00 -25.07
N ARG A 147 12.57 0.28 -24.71
CA ARG A 147 13.45 0.78 -23.66
C ARG A 147 12.68 1.63 -22.67
N VAL A 148 13.02 1.51 -21.39
CA VAL A 148 12.31 2.14 -20.28
C VAL A 148 13.30 2.79 -19.32
N GLY A 149 13.08 4.05 -18.97
CA GLY A 149 13.91 4.72 -17.97
C GLY A 149 13.50 6.17 -17.68
N ASN A 150 14.32 6.87 -16.91
CA ASN A 150 14.07 8.25 -16.48
C ASN A 150 14.91 9.29 -17.26
N SER A 151 15.80 8.85 -18.16
CA SER A 151 16.62 9.76 -18.97
C SER A 151 15.92 10.14 -20.27
N ARG A 152 16.03 11.42 -20.63
CA ARG A 152 15.69 11.94 -21.96
C ARG A 152 16.90 11.98 -22.91
N GLU A 153 18.11 11.69 -22.42
CA GLU A 153 19.31 11.68 -23.25
C GLU A 153 19.15 10.71 -24.43
N ASN A 154 19.64 11.13 -25.61
CA ASN A 154 19.49 10.38 -26.85
C ASN A 154 18.03 9.90 -27.07
N ASN A 155 17.07 10.78 -26.76
CA ASN A 155 15.63 10.51 -26.83
C ASN A 155 15.13 9.30 -26.03
N GLY A 156 15.88 8.88 -25.01
CA GLY A 156 15.55 7.71 -24.18
C GLY A 156 16.03 6.37 -24.75
N ILE A 157 16.74 6.37 -25.88
CA ILE A 157 17.31 5.16 -26.51
C ILE A 157 18.45 4.57 -25.64
N ASN A 158 19.06 5.38 -24.78
CA ASN A 158 20.08 4.88 -23.84
C ASN A 158 19.47 4.24 -22.59
N ASN A 159 18.15 4.36 -22.37
CA ASN A 159 17.51 3.73 -21.22
C ASN A 159 17.58 2.19 -21.30
N LYS A 160 17.37 1.55 -20.16
CA LYS A 160 17.44 0.10 -20.00
C LYS A 160 16.48 -0.61 -20.97
N MET A 161 16.98 -1.66 -21.62
CA MET A 161 16.16 -2.48 -22.52
C MET A 161 15.14 -3.30 -21.72
N CYS A 162 13.87 -3.10 -22.02
CA CYS A 162 12.77 -3.95 -21.54
C CYS A 162 12.78 -5.26 -22.33
N THR A 163 12.72 -5.17 -23.66
CA THR A 163 12.68 -6.32 -24.57
C THR A 163 12.97 -5.91 -26.02
N LYS A 164 13.23 -6.91 -26.87
CA LYS A 164 13.38 -6.76 -28.33
C LYS A 164 12.17 -7.43 -29.00
N ILE A 165 11.54 -6.73 -29.94
CA ILE A 165 10.38 -7.22 -30.67
C ILE A 165 10.82 -8.32 -31.65
N LYS A 166 10.13 -9.46 -31.56
CA LYS A 166 10.27 -10.63 -32.42
C LYS A 166 8.90 -11.27 -32.61
N ASN A 167 8.70 -11.96 -33.74
CA ASN A 167 7.46 -12.66 -34.10
C ASN A 167 6.23 -11.73 -34.10
N PHE A 168 6.41 -10.48 -34.54
CA PHE A 168 5.32 -9.51 -34.60
C PHE A 168 4.28 -9.91 -35.65
N ASN A 169 3.02 -10.04 -35.24
CA ASN A 169 1.91 -10.38 -36.12
C ASN A 169 1.04 -9.15 -36.39
N ARG A 170 0.92 -8.78 -37.66
CA ARG A 170 0.12 -7.64 -38.12
C ARG A 170 -1.39 -7.96 -38.02
N GLY A 171 -2.21 -6.94 -37.79
CA GLY A 171 -3.67 -7.05 -37.66
C GLY A 171 -4.15 -7.59 -36.32
N GLN A 172 -3.29 -7.65 -35.30
CA GLN A 172 -3.64 -8.07 -33.95
C GLN A 172 -2.75 -7.38 -32.91
N TRP A 173 -3.15 -7.51 -31.64
CA TRP A 173 -2.35 -7.06 -30.50
C TRP A 173 -1.20 -8.03 -30.24
N ASN A 174 -0.03 -7.47 -29.93
CA ASN A 174 1.18 -8.22 -29.63
C ASN A 174 1.69 -7.78 -28.25
N ASP A 175 1.66 -8.67 -27.25
CA ASP A 175 2.13 -8.35 -25.90
C ASP A 175 3.64 -8.66 -25.76
N PHE A 176 4.41 -7.69 -25.29
CA PHE A 176 5.85 -7.78 -25.07
C PHE A 176 6.17 -7.59 -23.58
N PRO A 177 6.24 -8.68 -22.78
CA PRO A 177 6.65 -8.59 -21.39
C PRO A 177 8.13 -8.16 -21.29
N CYS A 178 8.46 -7.39 -20.25
CA CYS A 178 9.86 -7.03 -20.01
C CYS A 178 10.65 -8.23 -19.49
N THR A 179 11.81 -8.47 -20.09
CA THR A 179 12.70 -9.61 -19.76
C THR A 179 13.34 -9.50 -18.38
N LYS A 180 13.40 -8.28 -17.83
CA LYS A 180 13.92 -7.95 -16.49
C LYS A 180 13.04 -6.87 -15.88
N GLN A 181 13.14 -6.70 -14.56
CA GLN A 181 12.51 -5.57 -13.88
C GLN A 181 13.12 -4.26 -14.38
N VAL A 182 12.27 -3.44 -15.00
CA VAL A 182 12.59 -2.12 -15.52
C VAL A 182 11.58 -1.12 -14.98
N SER A 183 12.06 0.08 -14.69
CA SER A 183 11.19 1.17 -14.26
C SER A 183 11.63 2.46 -14.91
N GLY A 184 10.67 3.35 -15.15
CA GLY A 184 10.95 4.59 -15.85
C GLY A 184 9.73 5.46 -16.02
N ARG A 185 9.99 6.73 -16.31
CA ARG A 185 9.00 7.72 -16.76
C ARG A 185 8.81 7.70 -18.27
N TYR A 186 9.84 7.33 -19.01
CA TYR A 186 9.82 7.28 -20.47
C TYR A 186 9.81 5.85 -20.96
N VAL A 187 8.96 5.57 -21.94
CA VAL A 187 9.01 4.34 -22.76
C VAL A 187 9.34 4.76 -24.18
N THR A 188 10.38 4.17 -24.75
CA THR A 188 10.87 4.45 -26.10
C THR A 188 10.86 3.16 -26.93
N VAL A 189 10.22 3.20 -28.09
CA VAL A 189 10.28 2.16 -29.12
C VAL A 189 11.16 2.68 -30.25
N SER A 190 12.18 1.94 -30.65
CA SER A 190 13.07 2.36 -31.74
C SER A 190 13.62 1.20 -32.57
N PHE A 191 13.96 1.47 -33.82
CA PHE A 191 14.77 0.55 -34.62
C PHE A 191 16.26 0.89 -34.49
N PRO A 192 17.16 -0.11 -34.52
CA PRO A 192 18.60 0.13 -34.57
C PRO A 192 19.11 0.50 -35.98
N ASP A 193 18.35 0.13 -37.01
CA ASP A 193 18.71 0.25 -38.43
C ASP A 193 17.80 1.27 -39.16
N LYS A 194 18.06 1.51 -40.45
CA LYS A 194 17.21 2.36 -41.29
C LYS A 194 15.87 1.70 -41.54
N LYS A 195 14.79 2.31 -41.09
CA LYS A 195 13.42 1.84 -41.31
C LYS A 195 12.42 2.96 -41.03
N ALA A 196 11.18 2.83 -41.48
CA ALA A 196 10.06 3.57 -40.91
C ALA A 196 9.54 2.86 -39.65
N LEU A 197 9.16 3.62 -38.63
CA LEU A 197 8.53 3.12 -37.41
C LEU A 197 7.04 3.46 -37.47
N ILE A 198 6.20 2.42 -37.49
CA ILE A 198 4.73 2.55 -37.53
C ILE A 198 4.16 1.94 -36.25
N LEU A 199 3.33 2.71 -35.54
CA LEU A 199 2.66 2.28 -34.30
C LEU A 199 1.20 2.73 -34.35
N CYS A 200 0.25 1.79 -34.44
CA CYS A 200 -1.17 2.12 -34.49
C CYS A 200 -1.80 2.24 -33.11
N GLU A 201 -1.44 1.36 -32.18
CA GLU A 201 -1.83 1.54 -30.77
C GLU A 201 -0.78 0.92 -29.84
N VAL A 202 -0.56 1.56 -28.69
CA VAL A 202 0.42 1.16 -27.69
C VAL A 202 -0.21 1.22 -26.30
N GLU A 203 -0.36 0.06 -25.67
CA GLU A 203 -0.76 -0.04 -24.27
C GLU A 203 0.45 -0.38 -23.40
N ILE A 204 0.59 0.32 -22.28
CA ILE A 204 1.72 0.13 -21.37
C ILE A 204 1.20 -0.37 -20.03
N TYR A 205 1.81 -1.43 -19.52
CA TYR A 205 1.39 -2.10 -18.30
C TYR A 205 2.44 -1.92 -17.21
N GLY A 206 2.03 -1.39 -16.07
CA GLY A 206 2.91 -1.20 -14.93
C GLY A 206 2.24 -0.52 -13.74
N LYS A 207 2.91 -0.59 -12.59
CA LYS A 207 2.45 0.07 -11.36
C LYS A 207 3.15 1.41 -11.20
N LYS A 208 2.38 2.49 -10.96
CA LYS A 208 2.93 3.80 -10.62
C LYS A 208 3.74 3.71 -9.34
N ARG A 209 4.90 4.34 -9.32
CA ARG A 209 5.66 4.61 -8.10
C ARG A 209 5.22 5.96 -7.55
N ASP A 210 4.97 6.00 -6.24
CA ASP A 210 4.60 7.23 -5.54
C ASP A 210 5.88 7.90 -5.03
N PRO A 211 6.35 9.01 -5.65
CA PRO A 211 7.55 9.69 -5.18
C PRO A 211 7.31 10.30 -3.80
N ILE A 212 8.27 10.12 -2.89
CA ILE A 212 8.27 10.77 -1.59
C ILE A 212 8.91 12.14 -1.75
N ASN A 213 8.25 13.19 -1.27
CA ASN A 213 8.85 14.53 -1.26
C ASN A 213 9.95 14.60 -0.19
N THR A 214 11.20 14.71 -0.64
CA THR A 214 12.39 14.77 0.23
C THR A 214 12.92 16.18 0.45
N ALA A 215 12.24 17.23 -0.03
CA ALA A 215 12.75 18.61 0.01
C ALA A 215 13.04 19.11 1.44
N ASN A 216 12.25 18.67 2.42
CA ASN A 216 12.41 19.03 3.83
C ASN A 216 13.05 17.92 4.67
N SER A 217 13.49 16.84 4.04
CA SER A 217 14.09 15.71 4.74
C SER A 217 15.46 16.07 5.30
N ILE A 218 15.82 15.42 6.41
CA ILE A 218 17.11 15.65 7.07
C ILE A 218 18.09 14.60 6.57
N THR A 219 19.14 15.03 5.88
CA THR A 219 20.20 14.14 5.37
C THR A 219 21.43 14.17 6.27
N SER A 220 22.17 13.07 6.34
CA SER A 220 23.44 12.96 7.06
C SER A 220 24.36 11.98 6.34
N GLN A 221 25.66 12.12 6.51
CA GLN A 221 26.63 11.17 5.96
C GLN A 221 27.83 11.01 6.88
N SER A 222 28.60 9.93 6.68
CA SER A 222 29.73 9.56 7.54
C SER A 222 30.83 10.62 7.62
N SER A 223 31.08 11.32 6.51
CA SER A 223 32.06 12.39 6.41
C SER A 223 31.75 13.27 5.20
N ASN A 224 32.20 14.53 5.22
CA ASN A 224 32.07 15.44 4.08
C ASN A 224 33.43 15.56 3.41
N TYR A 225 33.55 15.10 2.16
CA TYR A 225 34.74 15.42 1.36
C TYR A 225 34.79 16.92 1.11
N THR A 226 35.93 17.53 1.39
CA THR A 226 36.13 18.97 1.29
C THR A 226 37.24 19.24 0.28
N ALA A 227 36.91 19.97 -0.78
CA ALA A 227 37.88 20.57 -1.70
C ALA A 227 37.59 22.08 -1.72
N ASP A 228 37.41 22.70 -2.89
CA ASP A 228 37.02 24.11 -2.99
C ASP A 228 35.61 24.40 -2.45
N VAL A 229 34.76 23.37 -2.34
CA VAL A 229 33.40 23.44 -1.79
C VAL A 229 33.14 22.21 -0.92
N SER A 230 32.31 22.34 0.11
CA SER A 230 31.89 21.20 0.95
C SER A 230 30.81 20.36 0.25
N TYR A 231 31.09 19.07 0.04
CA TYR A 231 30.17 18.13 -0.62
C TYR A 231 29.22 17.49 0.41
N SER A 232 28.31 18.30 0.95
CA SER A 232 27.37 17.92 2.01
C SER A 232 26.33 16.87 1.55
N SER A 233 25.75 16.16 2.53
CA SER A 233 24.76 15.10 2.29
C SER A 233 23.49 15.57 1.56
N GLY A 234 23.07 16.83 1.75
CA GLY A 234 21.83 17.36 1.19
C GLY A 234 21.83 17.49 -0.33
N ARG A 235 23.02 17.53 -0.95
CA ARG A 235 23.21 17.57 -2.41
C ARG A 235 22.67 16.33 -3.13
N ALA A 236 22.46 15.23 -2.40
CA ALA A 236 21.90 14.01 -2.98
C ALA A 236 20.38 14.09 -3.18
N THR A 237 19.70 15.14 -2.71
CA THR A 237 18.24 15.26 -2.76
C THR A 237 17.76 16.69 -3.07
N ASP A 238 18.64 17.52 -3.63
CA ASP A 238 18.38 18.94 -3.90
C ASP A 238 17.78 19.18 -5.29
N GLY A 239 17.61 18.14 -6.10
CA GLY A 239 17.13 18.21 -7.48
C GLY A 239 18.19 18.60 -8.50
N ASN A 240 19.43 18.91 -8.07
CA ASN A 240 20.53 19.28 -8.94
C ASN A 240 21.52 18.12 -9.15
N LYS A 241 21.27 17.35 -10.20
CA LYS A 241 22.10 16.21 -10.66
C LYS A 241 23.58 16.50 -10.94
N THR A 242 23.99 17.78 -10.97
CA THR A 242 25.39 18.18 -11.15
C THR A 242 26.12 18.40 -9.83
N ALA A 243 25.37 18.63 -8.75
CA ALA A 243 25.85 18.63 -7.38
C ALA A 243 25.77 17.20 -6.85
N CYS A 244 26.80 16.76 -6.12
CA CYS A 244 26.78 15.44 -5.51
C CYS A 244 27.16 15.52 -4.04
N ALA A 245 26.55 14.66 -3.22
CA ALA A 245 27.08 14.30 -1.92
C ALA A 245 28.32 13.42 -2.12
N HIS A 246 29.34 13.60 -1.28
CA HIS A 246 30.61 12.88 -1.40
C HIS A 246 31.24 12.65 -0.03
N THR A 247 31.52 11.40 0.31
CA THR A 247 32.25 11.04 1.55
C THR A 247 33.75 10.91 1.31
N GLU A 248 34.54 11.01 2.35
CA GLU A 248 35.99 10.74 2.25
C GLU A 248 36.29 9.25 1.97
N ASP A 249 37.48 8.97 1.43
CA ASP A 249 37.94 7.62 1.03
C ASP A 249 38.58 6.79 2.16
N LYS A 250 38.24 7.08 3.43
CA LYS A 250 38.96 6.53 4.59
C LYS A 250 38.13 5.67 5.55
N GLN A 251 36.84 5.45 5.26
CA GLN A 251 35.93 4.74 6.16
C GLN A 251 34.97 3.82 5.39
N LYS A 252 34.13 3.06 6.11
CA LYS A 252 32.94 2.38 5.56
C LYS A 252 31.83 3.44 5.42
N PRO A 253 31.71 4.13 4.28
CA PRO A 253 30.88 5.32 4.21
C PRO A 253 29.40 4.97 4.27
N TRP A 254 28.61 5.94 4.71
CA TRP A 254 27.17 5.88 4.63
C TRP A 254 26.59 7.25 4.36
N TRP A 255 25.43 7.27 3.70
CA TRP A 255 24.54 8.41 3.57
C TRP A 255 23.16 7.97 4.04
N ARG A 256 22.48 8.80 4.83
CA ARG A 256 21.16 8.52 5.37
C ARG A 256 20.25 9.72 5.18
N ILE A 257 18.98 9.46 4.95
CA ILE A 257 17.91 10.44 4.98
C ILE A 257 16.83 10.06 6.00
N ASP A 258 16.33 11.06 6.74
CA ASP A 258 15.11 10.99 7.55
C ASP A 258 13.92 11.52 6.73
N LEU A 259 12.97 10.64 6.42
CA LEU A 259 11.78 10.96 5.63
C LEU A 259 10.70 11.73 6.43
N LEU A 260 10.94 12.01 7.71
CA LEU A 260 10.04 12.72 8.62
C LEU A 260 8.65 12.08 8.76
N GLY A 261 8.57 10.79 8.49
CA GLY A 261 7.37 9.98 8.63
C GLY A 261 7.68 8.53 8.32
N PHE A 262 6.71 7.66 8.57
CA PHE A 262 6.84 6.24 8.32
C PHE A 262 6.27 5.87 6.95
N TYR A 263 7.05 5.18 6.11
CA TYR A 263 6.67 4.87 4.73
C TYR A 263 6.84 3.39 4.41
N ASP A 264 5.92 2.83 3.63
CA ASP A 264 6.12 1.59 2.90
C ASP A 264 6.94 1.88 1.64
N ILE A 265 8.22 1.52 1.66
CA ILE A 265 9.17 1.85 0.59
C ILE A 265 9.01 0.85 -0.56
N SER A 266 8.73 1.38 -1.74
CA SER A 266 8.50 0.61 -2.97
C SER A 266 9.71 0.63 -3.91
N GLY A 267 10.63 1.58 -3.74
CA GLY A 267 11.87 1.62 -4.51
C GLY A 267 12.70 2.86 -4.23
N ILE A 268 13.94 2.81 -4.71
CA ILE A 268 14.92 3.89 -4.62
C ILE A 268 15.57 4.02 -6.00
N SER A 269 15.69 5.24 -6.52
CA SER A 269 16.43 5.54 -7.74
C SER A 269 17.64 6.39 -7.38
N ILE A 270 18.80 6.05 -7.93
CA ILE A 270 20.07 6.75 -7.68
C ILE A 270 20.66 7.19 -9.02
N TYR A 271 21.06 8.45 -9.10
CA TYR A 271 21.80 9.01 -10.22
C TYR A 271 23.20 9.44 -9.78
N ASN A 272 24.22 9.04 -10.54
CA ASN A 272 25.55 9.63 -10.48
C ASN A 272 26.05 9.97 -11.89
N THR A 273 27.03 10.87 -11.98
CA THR A 273 27.72 11.23 -13.22
C THR A 273 28.68 10.12 -13.69
N LYS A 274 29.15 10.18 -14.96
CA LYS A 274 30.16 9.27 -15.54
C LYS A 274 31.61 9.56 -15.12
N ARG A 275 31.82 10.10 -13.92
CA ARG A 275 33.17 10.42 -13.41
C ARG A 275 33.84 9.21 -12.76
N THR A 276 35.13 9.30 -12.48
CA THR A 276 35.84 8.29 -11.70
C THR A 276 35.24 8.16 -10.28
N HIS A 277 35.28 6.97 -9.70
CA HIS A 277 34.78 6.65 -8.34
C HIS A 277 33.27 6.80 -8.11
N THR A 278 32.45 7.09 -9.13
CA THR A 278 30.99 7.18 -8.99
C THR A 278 30.26 5.84 -9.10
N ASN A 279 30.98 4.73 -9.35
CA ASN A 279 30.40 3.41 -9.46
C ASN A 279 29.95 2.90 -8.08
N MET A 280 28.65 2.70 -7.90
CA MET A 280 28.04 2.26 -6.64
C MET A 280 27.87 0.74 -6.50
N THR A 281 28.40 -0.05 -7.44
CA THR A 281 28.29 -1.51 -7.40
C THR A 281 28.93 -2.06 -6.12
N GLY A 282 28.17 -2.87 -5.38
CA GLY A 282 28.51 -3.42 -4.08
C GLY A 282 28.01 -2.62 -2.87
N ALA A 283 27.37 -1.46 -3.06
CA ALA A 283 26.70 -0.75 -1.98
C ALA A 283 25.38 -1.42 -1.59
N GLN A 284 24.90 -1.14 -0.39
CA GLN A 284 23.68 -1.70 0.18
C GLN A 284 22.71 -0.57 0.53
N ILE A 285 21.41 -0.81 0.29
CA ILE A 285 20.33 0.11 0.68
C ILE A 285 19.57 -0.54 1.84
N HIS A 286 19.54 0.16 2.97
CA HIS A 286 18.87 -0.25 4.20
C HIS A 286 17.66 0.65 4.43
N VAL A 287 16.56 0.06 4.90
CA VAL A 287 15.32 0.76 5.20
C VAL A 287 14.84 0.31 6.57
N GLY A 288 14.56 1.26 7.45
CA GLY A 288 14.00 0.97 8.76
C GLY A 288 13.91 2.20 9.63
N ASN A 289 13.87 1.98 10.94
CA ASN A 289 13.51 3.01 11.92
C ASN A 289 14.60 3.22 12.97
N SER A 290 15.60 2.34 13.03
CA SER A 290 16.72 2.51 13.95
C SER A 290 17.77 3.44 13.35
N ARG A 291 18.35 4.29 14.19
CA ARG A 291 19.56 5.06 13.91
C ARG A 291 20.82 4.34 14.42
N GLU A 292 20.69 3.20 15.08
CA GLU A 292 21.82 2.36 15.48
C GLU A 292 22.74 2.08 14.29
N ASN A 293 24.05 2.17 14.53
CA ASN A 293 25.06 2.04 13.48
C ASN A 293 24.70 2.89 12.23
N ASN A 294 24.20 4.10 12.48
CA ASN A 294 23.73 5.04 11.47
C ASN A 294 22.60 4.52 10.56
N GLY A 295 21.84 3.54 11.02
CA GLY A 295 20.75 2.90 10.28
C GLY A 295 21.20 1.76 9.36
N ILE A 296 22.47 1.34 9.43
CA ILE A 296 22.99 0.19 8.68
C ILE A 296 22.46 -1.13 9.27
N ASN A 297 22.11 -1.16 10.56
CA ASN A 297 21.47 -2.33 11.17
C ASN A 297 20.04 -2.55 10.70
N ASN A 298 19.42 -1.55 10.04
CA ASN A 298 18.10 -1.72 9.46
C ASN A 298 18.14 -2.76 8.33
N LYS A 299 16.95 -3.31 8.05
CA LYS A 299 16.72 -4.33 7.05
C LYS A 299 17.26 -3.90 5.68
N ILE A 300 18.02 -4.78 5.03
CA ILE A 300 18.50 -4.54 3.67
C ILE A 300 17.31 -4.61 2.72
N CYS A 301 16.96 -3.48 2.12
CA CYS A 301 16.00 -3.42 1.03
C CYS A 301 16.56 -4.17 -0.18
N THR A 302 17.78 -3.82 -0.60
CA THR A 302 18.43 -4.41 -1.78
C THR A 302 19.93 -4.09 -1.85
N ASN A 303 20.67 -4.91 -2.60
CA ASN A 303 22.09 -4.70 -2.91
C ASN A 303 22.25 -4.11 -4.31
N ILE A 304 23.15 -3.14 -4.47
CA ILE A 304 23.45 -2.53 -5.77
C ILE A 304 24.37 -3.45 -6.57
N THR A 305 23.82 -4.15 -7.58
CA THR A 305 24.54 -5.22 -8.30
C THR A 305 24.95 -4.87 -9.74
N ASN A 306 24.55 -3.73 -10.31
CA ASN A 306 24.98 -3.24 -11.64
C ASN A 306 24.73 -1.72 -11.76
N PHE A 307 25.67 -0.89 -11.31
CA PHE A 307 25.52 0.57 -11.37
C PHE A 307 26.16 1.15 -12.64
N GLU A 308 25.40 1.91 -13.42
CA GLU A 308 25.89 2.62 -14.61
C GLU A 308 25.84 4.13 -14.42
N GLY A 309 26.99 4.81 -14.55
CA GLY A 309 27.08 6.27 -14.43
C GLY A 309 26.44 7.01 -15.60
N GLY A 310 25.97 8.23 -15.35
CA GLY A 310 25.30 9.11 -16.30
C GLY A 310 23.85 8.76 -16.59
N GLN A 311 23.24 7.90 -15.77
CA GLN A 311 21.82 7.58 -15.88
C GLN A 311 21.23 7.26 -14.51
N TRP A 312 19.90 7.18 -14.47
CA TRP A 312 19.16 6.74 -13.30
C TRP A 312 19.24 5.22 -13.15
N ASN A 313 19.64 4.78 -11.97
CA ASN A 313 19.69 3.38 -11.59
C ASN A 313 18.57 3.12 -10.58
N ASN A 314 17.61 2.30 -10.97
CA ASN A 314 16.39 2.09 -10.21
C ASN A 314 16.43 0.75 -9.50
N TYR A 315 16.22 0.77 -8.19
CA TYR A 315 16.21 -0.41 -7.33
C TYR A 315 14.84 -0.59 -6.68
N THR A 316 14.43 -1.83 -6.54
CA THR A 316 13.28 -2.23 -5.73
C THR A 316 13.75 -3.10 -4.60
N CYS A 317 13.05 -3.00 -3.47
CA CYS A 317 13.31 -3.89 -2.36
C CYS A 317 12.95 -5.32 -2.74
N THR A 318 13.76 -6.27 -2.28
CA THR A 318 13.56 -7.71 -2.51
C THR A 318 12.28 -8.23 -1.84
N GLU A 319 11.87 -7.55 -0.78
CA GLU A 319 10.65 -7.79 -0.02
C GLU A 319 10.03 -6.46 0.45
N GLN A 320 8.80 -6.51 0.95
CA GLN A 320 8.13 -5.33 1.49
C GLN A 320 8.89 -4.84 2.73
N VAL A 321 9.39 -3.61 2.67
CA VAL A 321 10.08 -2.96 3.78
C VAL A 321 9.43 -1.61 4.07
N SER A 322 9.30 -1.30 5.36
CA SER A 322 8.78 -0.01 5.81
C SER A 322 9.83 0.65 6.69
N GLY A 323 9.98 1.96 6.58
CA GLY A 323 10.99 2.69 7.32
C GLY A 323 10.77 4.19 7.28
N ARG A 324 11.30 4.86 8.31
CA ARG A 324 11.51 6.31 8.35
C ARG A 324 12.86 6.72 7.76
N TYR A 325 13.87 5.87 7.94
CA TYR A 325 15.22 6.09 7.49
C TYR A 325 15.55 5.23 6.29
N VAL A 326 16.19 5.84 5.29
CA VAL A 326 16.85 5.12 4.19
C VAL A 326 18.34 5.41 4.28
N THR A 327 19.15 4.36 4.38
CA THR A 327 20.61 4.44 4.46
C THR A 327 21.25 3.71 3.29
N VAL A 328 22.12 4.40 2.55
CA VAL A 328 22.99 3.80 1.53
C VAL A 328 24.38 3.67 2.12
N SER A 329 24.96 2.48 2.11
CA SER A 329 26.29 2.25 2.70
C SER A 329 27.17 1.34 1.85
N PHE A 330 28.49 1.46 2.01
CA PHE A 330 29.43 0.44 1.56
C PHE A 330 30.02 -0.31 2.76
N SER A 331 30.13 -1.63 2.65
CA SER A 331 30.83 -2.45 3.65
C SER A 331 32.36 -2.39 3.53
N LYS A 332 32.88 -1.80 2.43
CA LYS A 332 34.30 -1.67 2.09
C LYS A 332 34.75 -0.20 2.18
N ILE A 333 36.06 0.02 2.28
CA ILE A 333 36.67 1.36 2.23
C ILE A 333 36.67 1.83 0.77
N LYS A 334 35.82 2.80 0.48
CA LYS A 334 35.61 3.42 -0.84
C LYS A 334 34.77 4.69 -0.62
N PRO A 335 34.91 5.78 -1.38
CA PRO A 335 34.02 6.92 -1.23
C PRO A 335 32.60 6.58 -1.72
N LEU A 336 31.60 7.15 -1.04
CA LEU A 336 30.21 7.16 -1.47
C LEU A 336 29.93 8.48 -2.17
N ILE A 337 29.51 8.42 -3.43
CA ILE A 337 29.11 9.60 -4.21
C ILE A 337 27.66 9.40 -4.62
N LEU A 338 26.81 10.39 -4.33
CA LEU A 338 25.38 10.38 -4.65
C LEU A 338 25.00 11.73 -5.24
N CYS A 339 24.67 11.80 -6.53
CA CYS A 339 24.30 13.06 -7.17
C CYS A 339 22.79 13.34 -7.14
N GLU A 340 21.96 12.31 -7.14
CA GLU A 340 20.53 12.45 -6.84
C GLU A 340 19.97 11.10 -6.35
N VAL A 341 19.08 11.15 -5.36
CA VAL A 341 18.40 10.01 -4.77
C VAL A 341 16.90 10.31 -4.70
N GLU A 342 16.12 9.60 -5.50
CA GLU A 342 14.66 9.63 -5.44
C GLU A 342 14.14 8.40 -4.71
N ILE A 343 13.31 8.60 -3.70
CA ILE A 343 12.71 7.51 -2.91
C ILE A 343 11.23 7.46 -3.24
N TYR A 344 10.72 6.24 -3.42
CA TYR A 344 9.32 6.01 -3.74
C TYR A 344 8.69 5.11 -2.70
N GLY A 345 7.50 5.46 -2.27
CA GLY A 345 6.77 4.72 -1.26
C GLY A 345 5.49 5.45 -0.87
N LYS A 346 4.67 4.75 -0.10
CA LYS A 346 3.43 5.31 0.44
C LYS A 346 3.65 5.64 1.90
N ARG A 347 3.29 6.87 2.31
CA ARG A 347 3.27 7.22 3.72
C ARG A 347 2.22 6.35 4.40
N LYS A 348 2.57 5.76 5.52
CA LYS A 348 1.60 5.07 6.37
C LYS A 348 0.59 6.08 6.90
N ASP A 349 -0.65 5.66 7.04
CA ASP A 349 -1.75 6.50 7.49
C ASP A 349 -1.52 6.91 8.95
N LEU A 350 -0.98 8.12 9.13
CA LEU A 350 -0.81 8.71 10.46
C LEU A 350 -2.18 9.12 10.99
N ILE A 351 -2.58 8.56 12.11
CA ILE A 351 -3.84 8.88 12.77
C ILE A 351 -3.73 10.30 13.33
N ASN A 352 -4.73 11.13 13.02
CA ASN A 352 -4.79 12.48 13.55
C ASN A 352 -5.25 12.46 15.02
N THR A 353 -4.32 12.68 15.94
CA THR A 353 -4.56 12.64 17.39
C THR A 353 -4.89 14.00 18.01
N THR A 354 -5.00 15.09 17.22
CA THR A 354 -5.20 16.45 17.77
C THR A 354 -6.43 16.59 18.68
N ASN A 355 -7.51 15.84 18.40
CA ASN A 355 -8.73 15.86 19.22
C ASN A 355 -8.86 14.64 20.15
N SER A 356 -7.87 13.76 20.15
CA SER A 356 -7.90 12.56 20.98
C SER A 356 -7.75 12.90 22.44
N ILE A 357 -8.35 12.08 23.30
CA ILE A 357 -8.30 12.27 24.75
C ILE A 357 -7.18 11.41 25.30
N THR A 358 -6.19 12.03 25.94
CA THR A 358 -5.08 11.31 26.59
C THR A 358 -5.26 11.31 28.10
N SER A 359 -4.73 10.28 28.76
CA SER A 359 -4.73 10.13 30.22
C SER A 359 -3.50 9.34 30.65
N GLN A 360 -3.05 9.51 31.88
CA GLN A 360 -1.91 8.77 32.44
C GLN A 360 -2.09 8.51 33.93
N SER A 361 -1.34 7.57 34.49
CA SER A 361 -1.51 7.11 35.88
C SER A 361 -1.23 8.19 36.93
N SER A 362 -0.35 9.15 36.64
CA SER A 362 -0.02 10.30 37.50
C SER A 362 0.67 11.39 36.67
N ASN A 363 0.70 12.62 37.17
CA ASN A 363 1.40 13.74 36.52
C ASN A 363 2.57 14.17 37.40
N TYR A 364 3.81 14.11 36.88
CA TYR A 364 4.96 14.68 37.60
C TYR A 364 4.87 16.21 37.64
N THR A 365 4.87 16.79 38.84
CA THR A 365 4.81 18.25 39.06
C THR A 365 6.06 18.70 39.82
N HIS A 366 7.01 19.31 39.11
CA HIS A 366 8.14 19.99 39.76
C HIS A 366 8.21 21.46 39.34
N ASP A 367 8.14 21.78 38.03
CA ASP A 367 8.10 23.18 37.54
C ASP A 367 7.37 23.39 36.19
N VAL A 368 7.02 22.31 35.48
CA VAL A 368 6.37 22.31 34.15
C VAL A 368 5.20 21.32 34.19
N GLN A 369 4.12 21.55 33.46
CA GLN A 369 3.04 20.56 33.32
C GLN A 369 3.45 19.41 32.40
N TYR A 370 3.87 18.29 33.01
CA TYR A 370 4.13 17.01 32.33
C TYR A 370 2.83 16.20 32.13
N SER A 371 1.81 16.80 31.52
CA SER A 371 0.51 16.17 31.29
C SER A 371 0.56 15.14 30.16
N SER A 372 -0.40 14.21 30.13
CA SER A 372 -0.50 13.17 29.10
C SER A 372 -0.60 13.71 27.67
N VAL A 373 -1.09 14.94 27.47
CA VAL A 373 -1.26 15.58 26.15
C VAL A 373 0.09 15.87 25.50
N LYS A 374 1.14 16.07 26.31
CA LYS A 374 2.51 16.32 25.83
C LYS A 374 3.12 15.17 25.05
N ALA A 375 2.54 13.97 25.12
CA ALA A 375 2.97 12.85 24.30
C ALA A 375 2.44 12.92 22.86
N THR A 376 1.51 13.83 22.53
CA THR A 376 0.83 13.84 21.22
C THR A 376 0.58 15.25 20.66
N ASP A 377 1.22 16.26 21.23
CA ASP A 377 1.02 17.67 20.85
C ASP A 377 1.90 18.11 19.68
N ARG A 378 2.67 17.19 19.07
CA ARG A 378 3.63 17.43 17.97
C ARG A 378 4.84 18.27 18.39
N ASP A 379 5.04 18.49 19.68
CA ASP A 379 6.19 19.17 20.24
C ASP A 379 7.11 18.18 20.97
N LYS A 380 8.07 17.64 20.22
CA LYS A 380 9.13 16.75 20.74
C LYS A 380 10.02 17.41 21.80
N THR A 381 9.88 18.72 22.04
CA THR A 381 10.58 19.42 23.11
C THR A 381 9.86 19.35 24.45
N ALA A 382 8.60 18.95 24.49
CA ALA A 382 7.86 18.63 25.71
C ALA A 382 7.73 17.11 25.86
N CYS A 383 7.45 16.64 27.08
CA CYS A 383 7.18 15.22 27.32
C CYS A 383 6.07 15.04 28.36
N ALA A 384 5.28 13.98 28.21
CA ALA A 384 4.46 13.43 29.28
C ALA A 384 5.36 12.63 30.24
N ARG A 385 5.12 12.76 31.55
CA ARG A 385 5.88 12.06 32.58
C ARG A 385 5.01 11.70 33.79
N THR A 386 5.06 10.45 34.20
CA THR A 386 4.44 9.99 35.45
C THR A 386 5.33 10.27 36.66
N GLU A 387 4.73 10.38 37.84
CA GLU A 387 5.49 10.51 39.09
C GLU A 387 6.33 9.26 39.35
N GLU A 388 7.46 9.43 40.03
CA GLU A 388 8.28 8.31 40.50
C GLU A 388 7.68 7.80 41.81
N LYS A 389 6.82 6.78 41.70
CA LYS A 389 6.10 6.18 42.82
C LYS A 389 6.12 4.67 42.70
N GLN A 390 5.95 3.98 43.82
CA GLN A 390 5.86 2.52 43.83
C GLN A 390 4.53 2.08 43.18
N GLY A 391 4.62 1.29 42.10
CA GLY A 391 3.46 0.78 41.37
C GLY A 391 3.62 0.97 39.86
N ASP A 392 2.70 0.39 39.08
CA ASP A 392 2.80 0.41 37.62
C ASP A 392 2.39 1.76 37.02
N HIS A 393 3.02 2.11 35.89
CA HIS A 393 2.78 3.35 35.18
C HIS A 393 2.10 3.10 33.84
N TRP A 394 1.20 3.99 33.44
CA TRP A 394 0.55 3.89 32.13
C TRP A 394 0.23 5.25 31.54
N TRP A 395 0.20 5.29 30.21
CA TRP A 395 -0.33 6.37 29.39
C TRP A 395 -1.29 5.78 28.38
N ARG A 396 -2.45 6.41 28.15
CA ARG A 396 -3.47 5.93 27.22
C ARG A 396 -4.04 7.07 26.41
N ILE A 397 -4.36 6.77 25.15
CA ILE A 397 -5.10 7.64 24.24
C ILE A 397 -6.40 6.99 23.77
N ASP A 398 -7.48 7.78 23.72
CA ASP A 398 -8.75 7.48 23.05
C ASP A 398 -8.74 8.09 21.64
N LEU A 399 -8.73 7.23 20.62
CA LEU A 399 -8.67 7.64 19.21
C LEU A 399 -10.03 8.11 18.66
N LEU A 400 -11.10 8.09 19.47
CA LEU A 400 -12.47 8.50 19.12
C LEU A 400 -13.09 7.73 17.95
N GLY A 401 -12.53 6.56 17.63
CA GLY A 401 -12.95 5.66 16.59
C GLY A 401 -12.15 4.37 16.68
N VAL A 402 -12.59 3.32 15.99
CA VAL A 402 -11.86 2.05 15.90
C VAL A 402 -10.91 2.13 14.71
N TYR A 403 -9.67 1.71 14.90
CA TYR A 403 -8.63 1.71 13.86
C TYR A 403 -7.96 0.35 13.77
N ASP A 404 -7.67 -0.11 12.56
CA ASP A 404 -6.70 -1.18 12.33
C ASP A 404 -5.30 -0.57 12.49
N ILE A 405 -4.66 -0.83 13.63
CA ILE A 405 -3.39 -0.20 13.99
C ILE A 405 -2.23 -1.00 13.43
N SER A 406 -1.34 -0.32 12.72
CA SER A 406 -0.23 -0.92 12.00
C SER A 406 1.13 -0.68 12.65
N CYS A 407 1.29 0.42 13.38
CA CYS A 407 2.54 0.79 14.05
C CYS A 407 2.27 1.86 15.11
N VAL A 408 2.99 1.80 16.23
CA VAL A 408 3.07 2.86 17.23
C VAL A 408 4.52 3.33 17.30
N SER A 409 4.76 4.60 17.08
CA SER A 409 6.08 5.22 17.00
C SER A 409 6.27 6.15 18.18
N ILE A 410 7.32 5.93 18.97
CA ILE A 410 7.55 6.69 20.19
C ILE A 410 8.93 7.35 20.15
N TYR A 411 8.97 8.64 20.47
CA TYR A 411 10.18 9.42 20.61
C TYR A 411 10.34 9.89 22.05
N ASN A 412 11.55 9.71 22.59
CA ASN A 412 12.01 10.39 23.80
C ASN A 412 13.32 11.12 23.51
N LYS A 413 13.57 12.21 24.24
CA LYS A 413 14.86 12.90 24.21
C LYS A 413 15.97 12.05 24.82
N ILE A 414 17.22 12.40 24.53
CA ILE A 414 18.38 11.86 25.25
C ILE A 414 18.38 12.42 26.68
N GLY A 415 18.52 11.57 27.69
CA GLY A 415 18.52 11.94 29.10
C GLY A 415 18.71 10.74 30.01
N HIS A 416 18.86 10.98 31.32
CA HIS A 416 18.82 9.92 32.33
C HIS A 416 17.37 9.42 32.52
N ASP A 417 17.18 8.11 32.75
CA ASP A 417 15.89 7.44 33.00
C ASP A 417 14.84 7.43 31.87
N ILE A 418 15.27 7.64 30.63
CA ILE A 418 14.39 7.67 29.45
C ILE A 418 14.03 6.28 28.89
N THR A 419 14.71 5.23 29.34
CA THR A 419 14.52 3.89 28.79
C THR A 419 13.10 3.44 29.08
N MET A 420 12.42 2.88 28.10
CA MET A 420 11.11 2.22 28.25
C MET A 420 11.22 0.71 28.08
N THR A 421 12.44 0.17 28.20
CA THR A 421 12.64 -1.28 28.16
C THR A 421 11.80 -1.95 29.25
N GLY A 422 11.10 -3.02 28.87
CA GLY A 422 10.13 -3.72 29.70
C GLY A 422 8.69 -3.21 29.59
N ALA A 423 8.44 -2.06 28.94
CA ALA A 423 7.08 -1.58 28.70
C ALA A 423 6.34 -2.44 27.67
N GLN A 424 5.02 -2.31 27.66
CA GLN A 424 4.09 -3.05 26.82
C GLN A 424 3.15 -2.06 26.12
N ILE A 425 2.84 -2.32 24.85
CA ILE A 425 1.84 -1.56 24.11
C ILE A 425 0.60 -2.43 23.99
N HIS A 426 -0.52 -1.99 24.55
CA HIS A 426 -1.81 -2.65 24.48
C HIS A 426 -2.74 -1.89 23.54
N ILE A 427 -3.49 -2.62 22.71
CA ILE A 427 -4.41 -2.06 21.73
C ILE A 427 -5.72 -2.84 21.77
N GLY A 428 -6.84 -2.12 21.87
CA GLY A 428 -8.17 -2.70 21.84
C GLY A 428 -9.25 -1.68 22.15
N ASN A 429 -10.44 -2.15 22.55
CA ASN A 429 -11.59 -1.29 22.77
C ASN A 429 -12.04 -1.19 24.24
N SER A 430 -11.45 -1.98 25.13
CA SER A 430 -11.79 -1.95 26.56
C SER A 430 -11.05 -0.84 27.30
N ARG A 431 -11.73 -0.19 28.25
CA ARG A 431 -11.12 0.71 29.24
C ARG A 431 -10.78 0.02 30.55
N GLU A 432 -11.21 -1.23 30.74
CA GLU A 432 -11.00 -1.99 31.97
C GLU A 432 -9.51 -2.16 32.29
N ASN A 433 -9.17 -2.15 33.57
CA ASN A 433 -7.79 -2.17 34.06
C ASN A 433 -6.91 -1.12 33.34
N ASN A 434 -7.46 0.08 33.13
CA ASN A 434 -6.81 1.17 32.40
C ASN A 434 -6.43 0.84 30.95
N GLY A 435 -7.03 -0.20 30.37
CA GLY A 435 -6.79 -0.67 29.02
C GLY A 435 -5.72 -1.75 28.90
N THR A 436 -5.17 -2.27 30.00
CA THR A 436 -4.20 -3.39 29.97
C THR A 436 -4.86 -4.75 29.75
N ASN A 437 -6.19 -4.87 29.90
CA ASN A 437 -6.95 -6.04 29.46
C ASN A 437 -6.97 -6.19 27.94
N ASN A 438 -6.68 -5.12 27.20
CA ASN A 438 -6.57 -5.19 25.76
C ASN A 438 -5.34 -6.00 25.34
N LYS A 439 -5.38 -6.48 24.11
CA LYS A 439 -4.35 -7.32 23.52
C LYS A 439 -2.99 -6.61 23.50
N ILE A 440 -1.94 -7.33 23.92
CA ILE A 440 -0.56 -6.85 23.81
C ILE A 440 -0.19 -6.84 22.33
N CYS A 441 -0.06 -5.64 21.75
CA CYS A 441 0.45 -5.44 20.41
C CYS A 441 1.93 -5.87 20.34
N THR A 442 2.75 -5.37 21.29
CA THR A 442 4.17 -5.76 21.41
C THR A 442 4.77 -5.37 22.76
N ASN A 443 5.84 -6.07 23.14
CA ASN A 443 6.71 -5.72 24.26
C ASN A 443 7.87 -4.85 23.77
N ILE A 444 8.23 -3.82 24.54
CA ILE A 444 9.37 -2.95 24.28
C ILE A 444 10.60 -3.58 24.90
N THR A 445 11.40 -4.28 24.09
CA THR A 445 12.65 -4.93 24.56
C THR A 445 13.85 -4.01 24.47
N ASN A 446 13.87 -3.10 23.49
CA ASN A 446 14.91 -2.11 23.28
C ASN A 446 14.25 -0.74 23.07
N PHE A 447 14.87 0.30 23.62
CA PHE A 447 14.44 1.68 23.42
C PHE A 447 15.63 2.63 23.52
N GLU A 448 15.80 3.50 22.53
CA GLU A 448 16.90 4.46 22.48
C GLU A 448 16.40 5.90 22.43
N GLY A 449 17.01 6.77 23.24
CA GLY A 449 16.73 8.21 23.24
C GLY A 449 17.29 8.94 22.03
N GLY A 450 16.66 10.07 21.66
CA GLY A 450 17.09 10.92 20.55
C GLY A 450 16.72 10.37 19.16
N GLN A 451 15.85 9.35 19.11
CA GLN A 451 15.33 8.79 17.88
C GLN A 451 13.90 8.28 18.04
N TRP A 452 13.27 7.99 16.91
CA TRP A 452 11.97 7.35 16.86
C TRP A 452 12.13 5.85 17.01
N ASN A 453 11.37 5.27 17.93
CA ASN A 453 11.33 3.85 18.20
C ASN A 453 9.96 3.35 17.74
N ASP A 454 9.96 2.50 16.72
CA ASP A 454 8.75 2.11 16.01
C ASP A 454 8.39 0.67 16.34
N PHE A 455 7.19 0.50 16.86
CA PHE A 455 6.68 -0.73 17.42
C PHE A 455 5.55 -1.26 16.53
N LYS A 456 5.86 -2.30 15.76
CA LYS A 456 4.86 -3.05 15.00
C LYS A 456 4.22 -4.10 15.89
N CYS A 457 2.92 -4.29 15.74
CA CYS A 457 2.23 -5.37 16.43
C CYS A 457 2.67 -6.72 15.87
N THR A 458 2.80 -7.69 16.77
CA THR A 458 3.14 -9.09 16.43
C THR A 458 2.11 -9.73 15.52
N GLU A 459 0.87 -9.29 15.65
CA GLU A 459 -0.27 -9.69 14.83
C GLU A 459 -1.17 -8.49 14.55
N GLN A 460 -2.12 -8.66 13.63
CA GLN A 460 -3.08 -7.61 13.31
C GLN A 460 -3.98 -7.36 14.52
N VAL A 461 -4.05 -6.09 14.93
CA VAL A 461 -4.88 -5.64 16.05
C VAL A 461 -5.64 -4.38 15.65
N SER A 462 -6.92 -4.35 16.02
CA SER A 462 -7.77 -3.19 15.93
C SER A 462 -8.07 -2.67 17.32
N GLY A 463 -8.33 -1.37 17.43
CA GLY A 463 -8.70 -0.78 18.70
C GLY A 463 -9.01 0.71 18.63
N ARG A 464 -9.80 1.15 19.60
CA ARG A 464 -10.04 2.56 19.92
C ARG A 464 -9.01 3.13 20.88
N TYR A 465 -8.46 2.29 21.76
CA TYR A 465 -7.50 2.67 22.78
C TYR A 465 -6.12 2.13 22.46
N VAL A 466 -5.11 2.99 22.65
CA VAL A 466 -3.70 2.57 22.70
C VAL A 466 -3.17 2.93 24.08
N THR A 467 -2.66 1.94 24.79
CA THR A 467 -2.08 2.09 26.13
C THR A 467 -0.61 1.69 26.10
N VAL A 468 0.27 2.58 26.54
CA VAL A 468 1.66 2.26 26.87
C VAL A 468 1.71 1.99 28.37
N PHE A 469 2.01 0.76 28.74
CA PHE A 469 2.06 0.28 30.12
C PHE A 469 3.52 -0.04 30.48
N LEU A 470 3.99 0.46 31.62
CA LEU A 470 5.33 0.18 32.13
C LEU A 470 5.19 -0.40 33.55
N PRO A 471 5.47 -1.70 33.72
CA PRO A 471 5.44 -2.32 35.04
C PRO A 471 6.62 -1.86 35.91
N GLY A 472 6.39 -1.81 37.22
CA GLY A 472 7.41 -1.46 38.21
C GLY A 472 7.55 0.04 38.47
N THR A 473 8.52 0.42 39.30
CA THR A 473 8.53 1.71 40.04
C THR A 473 9.15 2.90 39.30
N ARG A 474 9.40 2.76 38.00
CA ARG A 474 10.16 3.73 37.20
C ARG A 474 9.19 4.57 36.36
N SER A 475 9.36 5.89 36.41
CA SER A 475 8.51 6.82 35.68
C SER A 475 8.43 6.49 34.19
N LEU A 476 7.22 6.54 33.63
CA LEU A 476 6.98 6.49 32.21
C LEU A 476 7.17 7.89 31.62
N ILE A 477 8.02 8.02 30.61
CA ILE A 477 8.29 9.27 29.89
C ILE A 477 7.97 9.06 28.41
N LEU A 478 7.17 9.94 27.83
CA LEU A 478 6.78 9.93 26.41
C LEU A 478 6.84 11.34 25.84
N CYS A 479 7.80 11.64 24.96
CA CYS A 479 7.93 12.97 24.37
C CYS A 479 7.11 13.17 23.10
N GLU A 480 6.93 12.11 22.30
CA GLU A 480 5.98 12.12 21.21
C GLU A 480 5.56 10.69 20.85
N VAL A 481 4.29 10.49 20.51
CA VAL A 481 3.67 9.22 20.16
C VAL A 481 2.87 9.43 18.87
N GLU A 482 3.37 8.84 17.79
CA GLU A 482 2.69 8.78 16.50
C GLU A 482 2.06 7.40 16.32
N ILE A 483 0.77 7.36 16.02
CA ILE A 483 0.04 6.09 15.81
C ILE A 483 -0.35 6.01 14.35
N TYR A 484 0.00 4.90 13.71
CA TYR A 484 -0.26 4.66 12.29
C TYR A 484 -1.28 3.56 12.11
N GLY A 485 -2.36 3.84 11.40
CA GLY A 485 -3.44 2.88 11.18
C GLY A 485 -4.55 3.45 10.31
N LYS A 486 -5.47 2.57 9.92
CA LYS A 486 -6.64 2.94 9.11
C LYS A 486 -7.89 2.92 9.97
N ARG A 487 -8.70 3.98 9.87
CA ARG A 487 -9.99 4.01 10.56
C ARG A 487 -10.90 2.95 9.97
N LYS A 488 -11.48 2.08 10.81
CA LYS A 488 -12.50 1.14 10.37
C LYS A 488 -13.76 1.92 10.04
N ALA A 489 -14.33 1.66 8.87
CA ALA A 489 -15.62 2.24 8.50
C ALA A 489 -16.70 1.61 9.39
N SER A 490 -17.56 2.43 9.98
CA SER A 490 -18.72 1.92 10.72
C SER A 490 -19.73 1.36 9.72
N PRO A 491 -20.15 0.09 9.86
CA PRO A 491 -21.28 -0.44 9.10
C PRO A 491 -22.62 0.03 9.67
N PHE A 492 -22.60 0.60 10.88
CA PHE A 492 -23.77 1.00 11.65
C PHE A 492 -24.18 2.45 11.40
N LYS A 493 -25.49 2.68 11.45
CA LYS A 493 -26.12 3.98 11.30
C LYS A 493 -27.23 4.15 12.33
N LEU A 494 -27.11 5.16 13.18
CA LEU A 494 -28.18 5.55 14.10
C LEU A 494 -29.40 6.11 13.34
N ILE A 495 -30.60 5.62 13.68
CA ILE A 495 -31.89 6.18 13.28
C ILE A 495 -32.58 6.78 14.51
N LYS A 496 -32.92 8.06 14.45
CA LYS A 496 -33.51 8.84 15.56
C LYS A 496 -35.04 8.76 15.66
N GLU A 497 -35.68 7.99 14.79
CA GLU A 497 -37.11 7.68 14.94
C GLU A 497 -37.34 6.78 16.15
N LYS A 498 -38.50 6.91 16.80
CA LYS A 498 -38.93 6.01 17.86
C LYS A 498 -39.89 5.01 17.25
N LYS A 499 -39.57 3.72 17.32
CA LYS A 499 -40.39 2.65 16.76
C LYS A 499 -40.35 1.43 17.68
N THR A 500 -41.39 0.61 17.60
CA THR A 500 -41.38 -0.78 18.08
C THR A 500 -40.31 -1.57 17.34
N TRP A 501 -39.89 -2.70 17.90
CA TRP A 501 -38.80 -3.49 17.33
C TRP A 501 -39.11 -3.95 15.89
N GLU A 502 -40.33 -4.45 15.65
CA GLU A 502 -40.77 -4.91 14.32
C GLU A 502 -40.77 -3.77 13.28
N HIS A 503 -41.34 -2.61 13.62
CA HIS A 503 -41.33 -1.46 12.70
C HIS A 503 -39.92 -0.89 12.48
N ALA A 504 -39.01 -1.02 13.45
CA ALA A 504 -37.61 -0.65 13.28
C ALA A 504 -36.90 -1.61 12.29
N LEU A 505 -37.18 -2.92 12.37
CA LEU A 505 -36.69 -3.92 11.44
C LEU A 505 -37.19 -3.65 10.01
N GLU A 506 -38.48 -3.42 9.85
CA GLU A 506 -39.08 -3.06 8.57
C GLU A 506 -38.47 -1.78 7.99
N TYR A 507 -38.25 -0.77 8.83
CA TYR A 507 -37.61 0.47 8.39
C TYR A 507 -36.21 0.21 7.83
N CYS A 508 -35.35 -0.54 8.55
CA CYS A 508 -33.99 -0.80 8.06
C CYS A 508 -34.03 -1.56 6.73
N ARG A 509 -34.87 -2.61 6.64
CA ARG A 509 -35.02 -3.44 5.43
C ARG A 509 -35.59 -2.70 4.24
N GLY A 510 -36.53 -1.79 4.48
CA GLY A 510 -37.07 -0.89 3.44
C GLY A 510 -36.06 0.14 2.92
N ASN A 511 -34.89 0.27 3.55
CA ASN A 511 -33.81 1.19 3.18
C ASN A 511 -32.50 0.47 2.82
N ASP A 512 -32.58 -0.75 2.29
CA ASP A 512 -31.43 -1.58 1.88
C ASP A 512 -30.39 -1.80 3.02
N MET A 513 -30.89 -1.98 4.24
CA MET A 513 -30.11 -2.27 5.45
C MET A 513 -30.81 -3.37 6.27
N ASP A 514 -30.25 -3.78 7.40
CA ASP A 514 -30.94 -4.60 8.42
C ASP A 514 -30.75 -3.99 9.82
N LEU A 515 -31.44 -4.49 10.84
CA LEU A 515 -31.12 -4.10 12.21
C LEU A 515 -29.72 -4.59 12.60
N ALA A 516 -29.01 -3.77 13.38
CA ALA A 516 -27.61 -4.00 13.71
C ALA A 516 -27.36 -5.36 14.37
N THR A 517 -26.42 -6.10 13.81
CA THR A 517 -25.89 -7.35 14.36
C THR A 517 -24.51 -7.10 14.93
N ILE A 518 -24.25 -7.56 16.16
CA ILE A 518 -22.97 -7.35 16.86
C ILE A 518 -22.27 -8.68 17.05
N LEU A 519 -21.17 -8.90 16.31
CA LEU A 519 -20.47 -10.19 16.28
C LEU A 519 -19.17 -10.20 17.08
N ASP A 520 -18.57 -9.04 17.33
CA ASP A 520 -17.33 -8.92 18.08
C ASP A 520 -17.21 -7.58 18.83
N GLU A 521 -16.05 -7.39 19.46
CA GLU A 521 -15.74 -6.20 20.24
C GLU A 521 -15.65 -4.92 19.39
N ASP A 522 -15.24 -5.02 18.13
CA ASP A 522 -15.17 -3.88 17.22
C ASP A 522 -16.57 -3.44 16.82
N ASP A 523 -17.44 -4.40 16.47
CA ASP A 523 -18.84 -4.13 16.16
C ASP A 523 -19.54 -3.45 17.33
N GLN A 524 -19.36 -3.99 18.54
CA GLN A 524 -19.89 -3.40 19.76
C GLN A 524 -19.42 -1.95 19.89
N THR A 525 -18.11 -1.70 19.78
CA THR A 525 -17.54 -0.35 19.94
C THR A 525 -18.03 0.62 18.87
N LEU A 526 -18.21 0.16 17.63
CA LEU A 526 -18.76 0.99 16.56
C LEU A 526 -20.24 1.31 16.81
N ALA A 527 -21.03 0.36 17.30
CA ALA A 527 -22.41 0.58 17.71
C ALA A 527 -22.50 1.57 18.89
N GLU A 528 -21.60 1.48 19.87
CA GLU A 528 -21.51 2.40 21.01
C GLU A 528 -21.26 3.85 20.57
N LEU A 529 -20.43 4.06 19.55
CA LEU A 529 -20.16 5.38 18.97
C LEU A 529 -21.39 5.97 18.26
N GLU A 530 -22.29 5.14 17.73
CA GLU A 530 -23.61 5.56 17.24
C GLU A 530 -24.57 5.84 18.40
N ALA A 531 -24.65 4.94 19.38
CA ALA A 531 -25.57 4.99 20.52
C ALA A 531 -25.48 6.28 21.34
N ARG A 532 -24.27 6.82 21.53
CA ARG A 532 -24.06 8.07 22.29
C ARG A 532 -24.83 9.28 21.72
N ARG A 533 -25.19 9.24 20.45
CA ARG A 533 -25.95 10.29 19.74
C ARG A 533 -27.47 10.09 19.75
N ALA A 534 -27.94 8.98 20.32
CA ALA A 534 -29.36 8.64 20.42
C ALA A 534 -30.11 9.60 21.35
N ASP A 535 -31.41 9.71 21.17
CA ASP A 535 -32.28 10.53 22.01
C ASP A 535 -32.99 9.69 23.07
N THR A 536 -33.19 8.39 22.81
CA THR A 536 -33.77 7.43 23.76
C THR A 536 -32.73 6.84 24.72
N PRO A 537 -33.14 6.35 25.90
CA PRO A 537 -32.23 5.71 26.87
C PRO A 537 -31.70 4.36 26.37
N PHE A 538 -32.42 3.73 25.45
CA PHE A 538 -32.09 2.44 24.84
C PHE A 538 -32.19 2.53 23.32
N LEU A 539 -31.53 1.61 22.62
CA LEU A 539 -31.63 1.47 21.17
C LEU A 539 -31.87 0.03 20.76
N TRP A 540 -32.77 -0.21 19.81
CA TRP A 540 -32.96 -1.56 19.26
C TRP A 540 -31.73 -2.07 18.50
N LEU A 541 -31.44 -3.36 18.74
CA LEU A 541 -30.51 -4.20 17.97
C LEU A 541 -31.32 -5.27 17.23
N GLY A 542 -30.68 -5.95 16.28
CA GLY A 542 -31.28 -7.04 15.50
C GLY A 542 -31.36 -8.39 16.24
N LEU A 543 -31.28 -8.39 17.57
CA LEU A 543 -31.29 -9.60 18.39
C LEU A 543 -32.67 -9.79 19.00
N HIS A 544 -33.32 -10.91 18.69
CA HIS A 544 -34.70 -11.19 19.07
C HIS A 544 -34.81 -12.57 19.73
N TYR A 545 -35.78 -12.72 20.64
CA TYR A 545 -36.06 -13.99 21.31
C TYR A 545 -37.23 -14.72 20.64
N THR A 546 -37.00 -15.95 20.17
CA THR A 546 -38.08 -16.80 19.64
C THR A 546 -38.56 -17.80 20.69
N CYS A 547 -39.87 -17.76 20.97
CA CYS A 547 -40.50 -18.72 21.90
C CYS A 547 -40.62 -20.14 21.35
N ILE A 548 -40.58 -20.32 20.03
CA ILE A 548 -40.72 -21.65 19.42
C ILE A 548 -39.46 -22.47 19.68
N LEU A 549 -38.30 -21.83 19.64
CA LEU A 549 -37.01 -22.48 19.80
C LEU A 549 -36.34 -22.14 21.16
N GLU A 550 -36.97 -21.29 21.96
CA GLU A 550 -36.47 -20.79 23.25
C GLU A 550 -35.05 -20.17 23.18
N VAL A 551 -34.70 -19.55 22.05
CA VAL A 551 -33.36 -19.01 21.79
C VAL A 551 -33.39 -17.55 21.35
N TRP A 552 -32.27 -16.88 21.64
CA TRP A 552 -31.93 -15.59 21.04
C TRP A 552 -31.24 -15.81 19.70
N PHE A 553 -31.65 -15.06 18.68
CA PHE A 553 -31.02 -15.12 17.35
C PHE A 553 -30.90 -13.72 16.73
N TRP A 554 -29.88 -13.55 15.90
CA TRP A 554 -29.72 -12.35 15.10
C TRP A 554 -30.59 -12.46 13.85
N VAL A 555 -31.34 -11.42 13.52
CA VAL A 555 -32.20 -11.37 12.31
C VAL A 555 -31.43 -11.49 10.99
N ALA A 556 -30.10 -11.30 11.04
CA ALA A 556 -29.17 -11.49 9.94
C ALA A 556 -28.59 -12.92 9.85
N ASP A 557 -29.21 -13.90 10.54
CA ASP A 557 -28.88 -15.34 10.50
C ASP A 557 -27.47 -15.70 11.02
N TYR A 558 -26.92 -14.87 11.91
CA TYR A 558 -25.68 -15.14 12.64
C TYR A 558 -25.95 -15.80 14.00
N ARG A 559 -24.99 -16.62 14.45
CA ARG A 559 -25.01 -17.22 15.79
C ARG A 559 -24.61 -16.20 16.85
N LEU A 560 -25.26 -16.28 18.02
CA LEU A 560 -24.91 -15.44 19.18
C LEU A 560 -23.69 -16.02 19.91
N GLU A 561 -22.49 -15.64 19.48
CA GLU A 561 -21.23 -16.03 20.14
C GLU A 561 -20.68 -14.92 21.04
N PHE A 562 -20.73 -13.67 20.56
CA PHE A 562 -20.38 -12.49 21.34
C PHE A 562 -21.59 -11.96 22.11
N ASN A 563 -21.38 -11.45 23.32
CA ASN A 563 -22.46 -10.85 24.09
C ASN A 563 -22.00 -9.78 25.08
N ARG A 564 -22.88 -8.81 25.32
CA ARG A 564 -22.68 -7.69 26.25
C ARG A 564 -23.88 -7.47 27.16
N TRP A 565 -24.60 -8.53 27.50
CA TRP A 565 -25.74 -8.46 28.43
C TRP A 565 -25.34 -7.83 29.76
N ALA A 566 -26.25 -7.02 30.32
CA ALA A 566 -26.20 -6.66 31.72
C ALA A 566 -26.53 -7.89 32.59
N ASP A 567 -25.98 -7.93 33.80
CA ASP A 567 -26.11 -9.07 34.70
C ASP A 567 -27.59 -9.35 35.02
N GLY A 568 -28.07 -10.54 34.69
CA GLY A 568 -29.46 -10.96 34.91
C GLY A 568 -30.50 -10.42 33.90
N GLU A 569 -30.10 -9.61 32.92
CA GLU A 569 -31.02 -8.92 32.01
C GLU A 569 -31.33 -9.70 30.72
N LYS A 570 -30.70 -10.86 30.53
CA LYS A 570 -31.01 -11.79 29.45
C LYS A 570 -32.19 -12.69 29.84
N THR A 571 -33.40 -12.17 29.71
CA THR A 571 -34.64 -12.92 29.98
C THR A 571 -35.24 -13.48 28.69
N GLY A 572 -35.69 -14.73 28.72
CA GLY A 572 -36.32 -15.42 27.58
C GLY A 572 -37.83 -15.52 27.78
N ASP A 573 -38.54 -14.47 27.42
CA ASP A 573 -40.01 -14.42 27.43
C ASP A 573 -40.47 -13.93 26.05
N CYS A 574 -41.70 -14.28 25.66
CA CYS A 574 -42.22 -13.94 24.34
C CYS A 574 -42.31 -12.43 24.14
N ASP A 575 -42.21 -12.02 22.87
CA ASP A 575 -42.28 -10.61 22.46
C ASP A 575 -41.19 -9.74 23.10
N ARG A 576 -39.95 -10.28 23.11
CA ARG A 576 -38.79 -9.57 23.62
C ARG A 576 -37.64 -9.51 22.63
N SER A 577 -37.04 -8.34 22.58
CA SER A 577 -35.85 -8.06 21.77
C SER A 577 -34.78 -7.35 22.58
N ALA A 578 -33.55 -7.42 22.10
CA ALA A 578 -32.43 -6.80 22.77
C ALA A 578 -32.34 -5.32 22.41
N VAL A 579 -32.10 -4.51 23.43
CA VAL A 579 -31.66 -3.13 23.28
C VAL A 579 -30.26 -2.94 23.82
N MET A 580 -29.54 -1.96 23.29
CA MET A 580 -28.32 -1.44 23.88
C MET A 580 -28.61 -0.16 24.66
N GLU A 581 -28.09 -0.05 25.87
CA GLU A 581 -28.20 1.16 26.67
C GLU A 581 -27.35 2.31 26.12
N ARG A 582 -27.89 3.52 26.12
CA ARG A 582 -27.18 4.74 25.72
C ARG A 582 -26.10 5.16 26.71
N SER A 583 -26.29 4.87 28.00
CA SER A 583 -25.42 5.30 29.10
C SER A 583 -24.04 4.61 29.06
N GLU A 584 -23.13 5.01 29.96
CA GLU A 584 -21.79 4.41 30.00
C GLU A 584 -21.85 2.91 30.32
N GLY A 585 -21.12 2.11 29.54
CA GLY A 585 -21.07 0.65 29.66
C GLY A 585 -21.81 -0.08 28.53
N HIS A 586 -22.81 0.58 27.92
CA HIS A 586 -23.48 0.12 26.70
C HIS A 586 -23.89 -1.36 26.70
N LYS A 587 -24.35 -1.83 27.87
CA LYS A 587 -24.79 -3.19 28.08
C LYS A 587 -26.11 -3.45 27.37
N TRP A 588 -26.38 -4.72 27.11
CA TRP A 588 -27.62 -5.16 26.46
C TRP A 588 -28.66 -5.55 27.49
N PHE A 589 -29.91 -5.20 27.20
CA PHE A 589 -31.08 -5.48 28.03
C PHE A 589 -32.17 -6.10 27.18
N SER A 590 -32.96 -6.98 27.76
CA SER A 590 -34.16 -7.51 27.11
C SER A 590 -35.32 -6.55 27.37
N LYS A 591 -36.03 -6.10 26.34
CA LYS A 591 -37.20 -5.20 26.44
C LYS A 591 -38.40 -5.76 25.67
N SER A 592 -39.58 -5.24 26.00
CA SER A 592 -40.83 -5.61 25.33
C SER A 592 -40.81 -5.08 23.90
N ASP A 593 -41.20 -5.88 22.91
CA ASP A 593 -41.22 -5.47 21.50
C ASP A 593 -42.17 -4.30 21.22
N TYR A 594 -43.12 -4.06 22.13
CA TYR A 594 -44.05 -2.94 22.10
C TYR A 594 -43.46 -1.61 22.61
N ASP A 595 -42.27 -1.62 23.21
CA ASP A 595 -41.57 -0.40 23.60
C ASP A 595 -41.06 0.37 22.36
N GLU A 596 -41.00 1.70 22.43
CA GLU A 596 -40.51 2.51 21.32
C GLU A 596 -39.15 3.15 21.60
N PHE A 597 -38.15 2.77 20.81
CA PHE A 597 -36.78 3.28 20.94
C PHE A 597 -36.21 3.76 19.61
N ASN A 598 -35.13 4.54 19.67
CA ASN A 598 -34.22 4.68 18.54
C ASN A 598 -33.60 3.34 18.21
N PHE A 599 -32.97 3.22 17.04
CA PHE A 599 -32.46 1.95 16.57
C PHE A 599 -31.25 2.13 15.67
N ILE A 600 -30.43 1.09 15.57
CA ILE A 600 -29.24 1.10 14.74
C ILE A 600 -29.48 0.17 13.55
N CYS A 601 -29.37 0.70 12.34
CA CYS A 601 -29.33 -0.12 11.13
C CYS A 601 -27.88 -0.43 10.72
N GLN A 602 -27.70 -1.52 10.00
CA GLN A 602 -26.44 -1.99 9.43
C GLN A 602 -26.60 -2.22 7.93
N LYS A 603 -25.62 -1.80 7.13
CA LYS A 603 -25.60 -2.12 5.68
C LYS A 603 -25.32 -3.60 5.46
N PHE A 604 -26.00 -4.18 4.46
CA PHE A 604 -25.74 -5.54 3.97
C PHE A 604 -24.28 -5.75 3.53
#